data_AF-A0A516GL19-F1
#
_entry.id   AF-A0A516GL19-F1
#
_cell.length_a   1.000
_cell.length_b   1.000
_cell.length_c   1.000
_cell.angle_alpha   90.00
_cell.angle_beta   90.00
_cell.angle_gamma   90.00
#
_symmetry.space_group_name_H-M   'P 1'
#
loop_
_entity.id
_entity.type
_entity.pdbx_description
1 polymer ?
#
loop_
_entity_poly.entity_id
_entity_poly.type
_entity_poly.pdbx_seq_one_letter_code
_entity_poly.pdbx_strand_id
1 'polypeptide(L)'
;MSLMHEQITASNISSYVTEIGIEQQEQLGARIFPARKQLGLRLDFVKGAGGQPVVLRASAFDTKVTLRDRMEVELTSEEMPFFKEAMLVKESDRQQLNMLAQTGNQRLIDTVLKTIFDDQANLVSGAKARLEAMRMEVLATGKIAVKSNGVAKDFDYGVDDEHKAKATVAWSEDNADPLRDLEEAIDKLAVLGSQAQVLYMNQKTFSQLKKNKKVYTVVSPLGQNATNATTNQVKNYLLDELGVRVAIVNETYIDDEGKRRQYFPDGHVTLAPNNSLGYTVFGTTPEESDLVSGNNLNVSIVETGMAVTTEKTTDPVNVQTKVSMIALPSFESLDQVLLLDVSAQADSVGEESGDTDEL
;
A
#
# COMPACT_ATOMS: atom_id res chain seq x y z
N MET A 1 -20.94 -1.43 39.76
CA MET A 1 -20.71 -0.38 38.75
C MET A 1 -19.20 -0.27 38.59
N SER A 2 -18.65 -0.95 37.58
CA SER A 2 -17.22 -0.92 37.27
C SER A 2 -16.85 0.50 36.82
N LEU A 3 -15.73 1.04 37.32
CA LEU A 3 -15.24 2.37 36.95
C LEU A 3 -14.75 2.33 35.49
N MET A 4 -15.02 3.36 34.70
CA MET A 4 -14.63 3.49 33.27
C MET A 4 -13.19 3.04 32.93
N HIS A 5 -12.24 3.24 33.85
CA HIS A 5 -10.84 2.85 33.67
C HIS A 5 -10.60 1.32 33.69
N GLU A 6 -11.58 0.53 34.09
CA GLU A 6 -11.58 -0.94 33.97
C GLU A 6 -12.14 -1.40 32.62
N GLN A 7 -12.91 -0.54 31.93
CA GLN A 7 -13.47 -0.84 30.62
C GLN A 7 -12.56 -0.41 29.47
N ILE A 8 -11.81 0.68 29.62
CA ILE A 8 -10.80 1.13 28.64
C ILE A 8 -9.49 0.37 28.88
N THR A 9 -9.44 -0.88 28.41
CA THR A 9 -8.25 -1.73 28.44
C THR A 9 -7.85 -2.10 27.01
N ALA A 10 -6.56 -2.34 26.77
CA ALA A 10 -6.08 -2.75 25.46
C ALA A 10 -6.84 -3.98 24.91
N SER A 11 -7.21 -4.93 25.77
CA SER A 11 -7.99 -6.12 25.40
C SER A 11 -9.41 -5.79 24.91
N ASN A 12 -10.10 -4.85 25.57
CA ASN A 12 -11.45 -4.46 25.16
C ASN A 12 -11.41 -3.65 23.87
N ILE A 13 -10.41 -2.79 23.70
CA ILE A 13 -10.19 -2.01 22.47
C ILE A 13 -9.88 -2.95 21.30
N SER A 14 -8.98 -3.92 21.48
CA SER A 14 -8.64 -4.87 20.42
C SER A 14 -9.84 -5.74 20.03
N SER A 15 -10.67 -6.14 21.00
CA SER A 15 -11.90 -6.90 20.73
C SER A 15 -12.91 -6.05 19.95
N TYR A 16 -13.12 -4.80 20.36
CA TYR A 16 -14.00 -3.86 19.67
C TYR A 16 -13.56 -3.57 18.23
N VAL A 17 -12.26 -3.35 18.03
CA VAL A 17 -11.67 -3.16 16.70
C VAL A 17 -11.82 -4.40 15.82
N THR A 18 -11.72 -5.60 16.41
CA THR A 18 -11.92 -6.86 15.68
C THR A 18 -13.39 -7.03 15.29
N GLU A 19 -14.32 -6.71 16.18
CA GLU A 19 -15.77 -6.76 15.90
C GLU A 19 -16.17 -5.81 14.77
N ILE A 20 -15.70 -4.56 14.80
CA ILE A 20 -15.91 -3.61 13.69
C ILE A 20 -15.15 -4.04 12.43
N GLY A 21 -13.94 -4.56 12.60
CA GLY A 21 -13.06 -4.98 11.51
C GLY A 21 -13.62 -6.12 10.68
N ILE A 22 -14.42 -7.02 11.27
CA ILE A 22 -15.14 -8.09 10.54
C ILE A 22 -16.12 -7.51 9.51
N GLU A 23 -16.63 -6.29 9.71
CA GLU A 23 -17.52 -5.61 8.75
C GLU A 23 -16.77 -4.86 7.64
N GLN A 24 -15.47 -4.56 7.83
CA GLN A 24 -14.64 -3.88 6.84
C GLN A 24 -14.00 -4.90 5.89
N GLN A 25 -14.43 -4.88 4.63
CA GLN A 25 -13.92 -5.73 3.55
C GLN A 25 -12.39 -5.67 3.46
N GLU A 26 -11.72 -6.82 3.27
CA GLU A 26 -10.26 -6.87 3.11
C GLU A 26 -9.79 -5.92 1.99
N GLN A 27 -8.89 -5.01 2.35
CA GLN A 27 -8.31 -4.04 1.42
C GLN A 27 -7.51 -4.74 0.32
N LEU A 28 -7.54 -4.19 -0.89
CA LEU A 28 -6.88 -4.78 -2.05
C LEU A 28 -5.38 -5.02 -1.82
N GLY A 29 -4.70 -4.06 -1.18
CA GLY A 29 -3.29 -4.17 -0.85
C GLY A 29 -2.97 -5.30 0.11
N ALA A 30 -3.86 -5.61 1.07
CA ALA A 30 -3.65 -6.74 1.97
C ALA A 30 -3.64 -8.09 1.23
N ARG A 31 -4.37 -8.19 0.11
CA ARG A 31 -4.35 -9.39 -0.76
C ARG A 31 -3.09 -9.47 -1.61
N ILE A 32 -2.57 -8.34 -2.07
CA ILE A 32 -1.36 -8.28 -2.92
C ILE A 32 -0.11 -8.48 -2.06
N PHE A 33 -0.08 -7.87 -0.87
CA PHE A 33 1.01 -7.88 0.10
C PHE A 33 0.53 -8.47 1.45
N PRO A 34 0.28 -9.79 1.53
CA PRO A 34 -0.13 -10.45 2.75
C PRO A 34 0.82 -10.17 3.92
N ALA A 35 0.25 -10.11 5.12
CA ALA A 35 1.02 -9.81 6.33
C ALA A 35 1.98 -10.96 6.69
N ARG A 36 3.22 -10.61 7.02
CA ARG A 36 4.24 -11.52 7.54
C ARG A 36 4.91 -10.88 8.74
N LYS A 37 5.17 -11.67 9.79
CA LYS A 37 5.87 -11.19 10.98
C LYS A 37 7.32 -11.66 11.00
N GLN A 38 8.22 -10.81 11.46
CA GLN A 38 9.62 -11.16 11.69
C GLN A 38 10.15 -10.56 13.00
N LEU A 39 11.17 -11.21 13.53
CA LEU A 39 11.93 -10.71 14.68
C LEU A 39 13.03 -9.78 14.14
N GLY A 40 12.90 -8.48 14.40
CA GLY A 40 13.89 -7.48 14.00
C GLY A 40 13.30 -6.23 13.34
N LEU A 41 14.17 -5.23 13.15
CA LEU A 41 13.83 -3.92 12.59
C LEU A 41 14.19 -3.78 11.10
N ARG A 42 14.97 -4.71 10.56
CA ARG A 42 15.45 -4.66 9.17
C ARG A 42 14.57 -5.51 8.28
N LEU A 43 14.11 -4.93 7.18
CA LEU A 43 13.52 -5.66 6.08
C LEU A 43 14.66 -6.19 5.22
N ASP A 44 14.90 -7.49 5.30
CA ASP A 44 15.79 -8.19 4.37
C ASP A 44 14.90 -8.91 3.35
N PHE A 45 14.93 -8.46 2.10
CA PHE A 45 14.27 -9.15 1.01
C PHE A 45 15.24 -9.38 -0.15
N VAL A 46 14.98 -10.46 -0.86
CA VAL A 46 15.71 -10.82 -2.07
C VAL A 46 14.94 -10.26 -3.25
N LYS A 47 15.56 -9.37 -4.01
CA LYS A 47 15.00 -8.94 -5.30
C LYS A 47 14.95 -10.18 -6.22
N GLY A 48 13.83 -10.35 -6.88
CA GLY A 48 13.43 -11.59 -7.55
C GLY A 48 14.54 -12.21 -8.41
N ALA A 49 15.14 -13.29 -7.92
CA ALA A 49 15.72 -14.31 -8.76
C ALA A 49 14.55 -15.02 -9.47
N GLY A 50 13.98 -14.36 -10.50
CA GLY A 50 12.96 -14.92 -11.36
C GLY A 50 13.47 -16.25 -11.88
N GLY A 51 12.90 -17.35 -11.36
CA GLY A 51 13.32 -18.72 -11.59
C GLY A 51 13.06 -19.22 -13.00
N GLN A 52 13.44 -18.43 -14.01
CA GLN A 52 13.40 -18.83 -15.39
C GLN A 52 14.33 -20.03 -15.58
N PRO A 53 13.84 -21.09 -16.27
CA PRO A 53 14.65 -22.26 -16.52
C PRO A 53 15.80 -21.91 -17.46
N VAL A 54 17.04 -21.91 -16.94
CA VAL A 54 18.24 -21.71 -17.76
C VAL A 54 18.65 -23.02 -18.43
N VAL A 55 18.71 -23.02 -19.76
CA VAL A 55 19.09 -24.17 -20.58
C VAL A 55 20.43 -24.79 -20.14
N LEU A 56 20.52 -26.12 -20.23
CA LEU A 56 21.77 -26.83 -19.99
C LEU A 56 22.78 -26.48 -21.08
N ARG A 57 24.04 -26.26 -20.68
CA ARG A 57 25.12 -26.00 -21.64
C ARG A 57 25.48 -27.32 -22.34
N ALA A 58 25.63 -27.27 -23.66
CA ALA A 58 26.14 -28.41 -24.41
C ALA A 58 27.57 -28.73 -23.94
N SER A 59 27.83 -30.01 -23.64
CA SER A 59 29.17 -30.50 -23.29
C SER A 59 29.63 -31.47 -24.38
N ALA A 60 30.89 -31.39 -24.79
CA ALA A 60 31.47 -32.35 -25.71
C ALA A 60 31.74 -33.67 -24.99
N PHE A 61 31.63 -34.81 -25.69
CA PHE A 61 32.08 -36.10 -25.17
C PHE A 61 33.56 -36.01 -24.74
N ASP A 62 33.91 -36.65 -23.62
CA ASP A 62 35.24 -36.64 -23.00
C ASP A 62 35.74 -35.30 -22.41
N THR A 63 34.84 -34.33 -22.13
CA THR A 63 35.19 -33.07 -21.43
C THR A 63 34.70 -33.05 -19.98
N LYS A 64 35.43 -32.33 -19.10
CA LYS A 64 35.00 -32.13 -17.70
C LYS A 64 33.69 -31.34 -17.68
N VAL A 65 32.80 -31.69 -16.74
CA VAL A 65 31.51 -31.03 -16.54
C VAL A 65 31.74 -29.52 -16.33
N THR A 66 31.07 -28.70 -17.13
CA THR A 66 31.10 -27.25 -16.93
C THR A 66 30.32 -26.92 -15.66
N LEU A 67 30.99 -26.35 -14.66
CA LEU A 67 30.32 -25.85 -13.47
C LEU A 67 29.53 -24.59 -13.83
N ARG A 68 28.32 -24.48 -13.28
CA ARG A 68 27.49 -23.29 -13.40
C ARG A 68 27.72 -22.44 -12.14
N ASP A 69 28.01 -21.16 -12.34
CA ASP A 69 28.08 -20.21 -11.24
C ASP A 69 26.68 -20.01 -10.65
N ARG A 70 26.61 -19.85 -9.33
CA ARG A 70 25.34 -19.53 -8.66
C ARG A 70 24.92 -18.12 -9.07
N MET A 71 23.63 -17.91 -9.27
CA MET A 71 23.08 -16.57 -9.47
C MET A 71 23.41 -15.73 -8.23
N GLU A 72 23.93 -14.52 -8.46
CA GLU A 72 24.17 -13.54 -7.41
C GLU A 72 22.82 -13.09 -6.86
N VAL A 73 22.63 -13.23 -5.55
CA VAL A 73 21.39 -12.86 -4.87
C VAL A 73 21.60 -11.46 -4.29
N GLU A 74 20.99 -10.45 -4.91
CA GLU A 74 21.00 -9.10 -4.36
C GLU A 74 20.07 -9.04 -3.15
N LEU A 75 20.67 -8.78 -1.98
CA LEU A 75 19.96 -8.64 -0.72
C LEU A 75 19.82 -7.16 -0.40
N THR A 76 18.60 -6.65 -0.47
CA THR A 76 18.27 -5.30 -0.04
C THR A 76 17.91 -5.34 1.43
N SER A 77 18.65 -4.59 2.25
CA SER A 77 18.46 -4.52 3.70
C SER A 77 18.19 -3.10 4.15
N GLU A 78 16.94 -2.80 4.45
CA GLU A 78 16.50 -1.46 4.87
C GLU A 78 15.87 -1.48 6.27
N GLU A 79 16.02 -0.39 7.03
CA GLU A 79 15.42 -0.29 8.36
C GLU A 79 13.96 0.17 8.25
N MET A 80 13.04 -0.67 8.74
CA MET A 80 11.60 -0.41 8.70
C MET A 80 11.24 0.85 9.51
N PRO A 81 10.31 1.68 9.01
CA PRO A 81 9.84 2.84 9.74
C PRO A 81 9.03 2.42 10.97
N PHE A 82 9.19 3.17 12.05
CA PHE A 82 8.41 3.02 13.27
C PHE A 82 7.30 4.08 13.32
N PHE A 83 6.06 3.62 13.42
CA PHE A 83 4.89 4.48 13.55
C PHE A 83 4.32 4.35 14.96
N LYS A 84 4.04 5.49 15.60
CA LYS A 84 3.35 5.55 16.88
C LYS A 84 2.47 6.78 16.96
N GLU A 85 1.25 6.59 17.43
CA GLU A 85 0.31 7.66 17.69
C GLU A 85 -0.49 7.36 18.96
N ALA A 86 -0.90 8.40 19.68
CA ALA A 86 -1.65 8.21 20.91
C ALA A 86 -2.78 9.23 21.04
N MET A 87 -3.89 8.78 21.62
CA MET A 87 -5.04 9.60 21.96
C MET A 87 -5.21 9.67 23.47
N LEU A 88 -5.52 10.87 23.96
CA LEU A 88 -5.64 11.18 25.37
C LEU A 88 -7.12 11.36 25.73
N VAL A 89 -7.64 10.54 26.63
CA VAL A 89 -8.94 10.77 27.26
C VAL A 89 -8.73 11.71 28.44
N LYS A 90 -9.31 12.92 28.34
CA LYS A 90 -9.12 14.01 29.31
C LYS A 90 -9.98 13.84 30.57
N GLU A 91 -9.58 14.49 31.65
CA GLU A 91 -10.35 14.56 32.90
C GLU A 91 -11.77 15.13 32.71
N SER A 92 -11.96 16.08 31.79
CA SER A 92 -13.29 16.66 31.48
C SER A 92 -14.27 15.60 31.02
N ASP A 93 -13.82 14.72 30.12
CA ASP A 93 -14.65 13.69 29.49
C ASP A 93 -14.99 12.62 30.54
N ARG A 94 -14.03 12.33 31.43
CA ARG A 94 -14.23 11.48 32.61
C ARG A 94 -15.23 12.07 33.60
N GLN A 95 -15.17 13.37 33.87
CA GLN A 95 -16.13 14.03 34.75
C GLN A 95 -17.53 14.03 34.15
N GLN A 96 -17.67 14.32 32.86
CA GLN A 96 -18.95 14.26 32.15
C GLN A 96 -19.57 12.85 32.23
N LEU A 97 -18.76 11.81 32.05
CA LEU A 97 -19.20 10.42 32.17
C LEU A 97 -19.59 10.04 33.60
N ASN A 98 -18.84 10.48 34.61
CA ASN A 98 -19.20 10.28 36.02
C ASN A 98 -20.52 10.97 36.37
N MET A 99 -20.77 12.18 35.84
CA MET A 99 -22.05 12.86 36.00
C MET A 99 -23.18 12.10 35.31
N LEU A 100 -22.97 11.62 34.08
CA LEU A 100 -23.95 10.82 33.33
C LEU A 100 -24.24 9.48 34.02
N ALA A 101 -23.24 8.83 34.60
CA ALA A 101 -23.40 7.60 35.37
C ALA A 101 -24.32 7.77 36.59
N GLN A 102 -24.34 8.96 37.19
CA GLN A 102 -25.25 9.30 38.29
C GLN A 102 -26.70 9.53 37.84
N THR A 103 -26.92 9.87 36.56
CA THR A 103 -28.28 10.08 36.03
C THR A 103 -29.05 8.78 35.77
N GLY A 104 -28.37 7.62 35.74
CA GLY A 104 -28.98 6.31 35.46
C GLY A 104 -29.44 6.11 34.01
N ASN A 105 -29.16 7.05 33.11
CA ASN A 105 -29.54 6.95 31.70
C ASN A 105 -28.51 6.11 30.91
N GLN A 106 -28.67 4.79 30.97
CA GLN A 106 -27.76 3.81 30.34
C GLN A 106 -27.50 4.10 28.86
N ARG A 107 -28.51 4.57 28.10
CA ARG A 107 -28.37 4.88 26.67
C ARG A 107 -27.39 6.02 26.38
N LEU A 108 -27.35 7.04 27.24
CA LEU A 108 -26.39 8.14 27.10
C LEU A 108 -24.98 7.69 27.47
N ILE A 109 -24.84 6.86 28.51
CA ILE A 109 -23.56 6.29 28.93
C ILE A 109 -22.96 5.45 27.80
N ASP A 110 -23.76 4.56 27.22
CA ASP A 110 -23.33 3.68 26.13
C ASP A 110 -22.95 4.49 24.87
N THR A 111 -23.63 5.61 24.60
CA THR A 111 -23.30 6.49 23.45
C THR A 111 -21.93 7.14 23.61
N VAL A 112 -21.64 7.71 24.78
CA VAL A 112 -20.34 8.38 25.03
C VAL A 112 -19.20 7.36 25.13
N LEU A 113 -19.45 6.21 25.75
CA LEU A 113 -18.50 5.09 25.74
C LEU A 113 -18.18 4.65 24.31
N LYS A 114 -19.21 4.48 23.47
CA LYS A 114 -19.03 4.14 22.06
C LYS A 114 -18.17 5.19 21.35
N THR A 115 -18.39 6.49 21.56
CA THR A 115 -17.54 7.53 20.96
C THR A 115 -16.07 7.38 21.37
N ILE A 116 -15.78 7.08 22.64
CA ILE A 116 -14.39 6.88 23.10
C ILE A 116 -13.76 5.64 22.46
N PHE A 117 -14.52 4.55 22.35
CA PHE A 117 -14.05 3.35 21.67
C PHE A 117 -13.90 3.56 20.15
N ASP A 118 -14.80 4.31 19.51
CA ASP A 118 -14.73 4.71 18.10
C ASP A 118 -13.45 5.53 17.85
N ASP A 119 -13.15 6.49 18.73
CA ASP A 119 -11.95 7.32 18.70
C ASP A 119 -10.66 6.48 18.80
N GLN A 120 -10.64 5.48 19.68
CA GLN A 120 -9.51 4.56 19.82
C GLN A 120 -9.41 3.61 18.62
N ALA A 121 -10.54 3.15 18.07
CA ALA A 121 -10.58 2.35 16.85
C ALA A 121 -10.11 3.13 15.63
N ASN A 122 -10.31 4.45 15.60
CA ASN A 122 -9.80 5.33 14.55
C ASN A 122 -8.26 5.36 14.51
N LEU A 123 -7.57 5.23 15.65
CA LEU A 123 -6.10 5.09 15.66
C LEU A 123 -5.64 3.84 14.92
N VAL A 124 -6.30 2.70 15.17
CA VAL A 124 -5.98 1.45 14.46
C VAL A 124 -6.34 1.57 12.97
N SER A 125 -7.45 2.23 12.65
CA SER A 125 -7.83 2.51 11.26
C SER A 125 -6.81 3.41 10.56
N GLY A 126 -6.23 4.38 11.25
CA GLY A 126 -5.12 5.22 10.76
C GLY A 126 -3.87 4.39 10.46
N ALA A 127 -3.52 3.44 11.33
CA ALA A 127 -2.43 2.51 11.08
C ALA A 127 -2.67 1.64 9.84
N LYS A 128 -3.89 1.09 9.66
CA LYS A 128 -4.27 0.34 8.45
C LYS A 128 -4.20 1.22 7.19
N ALA A 129 -4.71 2.44 7.26
CA ALA A 129 -4.64 3.38 6.15
C ALA A 129 -3.19 3.70 5.74
N ARG A 130 -2.29 3.85 6.73
CA ARG A 130 -0.86 4.06 6.46
C ARG A 130 -0.24 2.85 5.74
N LEU A 131 -0.58 1.63 6.16
CA LEU A 131 -0.11 0.40 5.49
C LEU A 131 -0.61 0.33 4.05
N GLU A 132 -1.89 0.62 3.82
CA GLU A 132 -2.48 0.57 2.48
C GLU A 132 -1.90 1.65 1.56
N ALA A 133 -1.65 2.84 2.08
CA ALA A 133 -0.96 3.90 1.35
C ALA A 133 0.43 3.44 0.90
N MET A 134 1.23 2.87 1.81
CA MET A 134 2.56 2.36 1.46
C MET A 134 2.51 1.24 0.41
N ARG A 135 1.53 0.32 0.50
CA ARG A 135 1.34 -0.77 -0.47
C ARG A 135 0.94 -0.27 -1.85
N MET A 136 0.04 0.70 -1.94
CA MET A 136 -0.39 1.24 -3.23
C MET A 136 0.66 2.16 -3.85
N GLU A 137 1.40 2.92 -3.03
CA GLU A 137 2.50 3.76 -3.48
C GLU A 137 3.63 2.93 -4.10
N VAL A 138 4.04 1.85 -3.40
CA VAL A 138 5.07 0.94 -3.93
C VAL A 138 4.58 0.20 -5.17
N LEU A 139 3.30 -0.20 -5.22
CA LEU A 139 2.73 -0.85 -6.39
C LEU A 139 2.70 0.08 -7.61
N ALA A 140 2.45 1.37 -7.41
CA ALA A 140 2.33 2.34 -8.50
C ALA A 140 3.68 2.88 -9.01
N THR A 141 4.64 3.08 -8.10
CA THR A 141 5.88 3.81 -8.40
C THR A 141 7.15 3.00 -8.17
N GLY A 142 7.05 1.87 -7.45
CA GLY A 142 8.21 1.11 -6.97
C GLY A 142 9.01 1.82 -5.87
N LYS A 143 8.47 2.90 -5.31
CA LYS A 143 9.09 3.69 -4.25
C LYS A 143 8.09 3.98 -3.16
N ILE A 144 8.58 4.28 -1.96
CA ILE A 144 7.76 4.72 -0.85
C ILE A 144 8.41 5.96 -0.23
N ALA A 145 7.65 7.05 -0.13
CA ALA A 145 8.07 8.24 0.58
C ALA A 145 7.34 8.36 1.93
N VAL A 146 8.08 8.14 3.02
CA VAL A 146 7.57 8.37 4.38
C VAL A 146 8.02 9.74 4.86
N LYS A 147 7.13 10.74 4.75
CA LYS A 147 7.31 12.08 5.29
C LYS A 147 6.28 12.35 6.37
N SER A 148 6.64 12.13 7.62
CA SER A 148 5.73 12.24 8.77
C SER A 148 6.49 12.68 10.02
N ASN A 149 5.92 13.62 10.80
CA ASN A 149 6.44 14.01 12.13
C ASN A 149 7.96 14.32 12.17
N GLY A 150 8.50 14.94 11.11
CA GLY A 150 9.93 15.27 11.00
C GLY A 150 10.83 14.12 10.55
N VAL A 151 10.28 12.92 10.31
CA VAL A 151 10.95 11.79 9.68
C VAL A 151 10.68 11.84 8.18
N ALA A 152 11.74 12.00 7.39
CA ALA A 152 11.72 11.83 5.94
C ALA A 152 12.61 10.64 5.59
N LYS A 153 12.00 9.51 5.22
CA LYS A 153 12.69 8.33 4.69
C LYS A 153 12.06 7.98 3.34
N ASP A 154 12.89 7.94 2.31
CA ASP A 154 12.51 7.46 0.99
C ASP A 154 13.11 6.07 0.80
N PHE A 155 12.28 5.13 0.36
CA PHE A 155 12.66 3.75 0.08
C PHE A 155 12.52 3.52 -1.42
N ASP A 156 13.62 3.22 -2.10
CA ASP A 156 13.64 2.90 -3.52
C ASP A 156 13.93 1.40 -3.68
N TYR A 157 12.95 0.67 -4.20
CA TYR A 157 13.05 -0.78 -4.34
C TYR A 157 13.91 -1.19 -5.54
N GLY A 158 14.41 -0.23 -6.32
CA GLY A 158 15.33 -0.50 -7.43
C GLY A 158 14.64 -1.21 -8.58
N VAL A 159 13.45 -0.75 -8.98
CA VAL A 159 12.78 -1.22 -10.21
C VAL A 159 13.71 -0.99 -11.39
N ASP A 160 14.06 -2.03 -12.13
CA ASP A 160 14.89 -1.91 -13.32
C ASP A 160 14.18 -1.13 -14.41
N ASP A 161 14.93 -0.40 -15.23
CA ASP A 161 14.34 0.42 -16.30
C ASP A 161 13.65 -0.42 -17.38
N GLU A 162 14.00 -1.70 -17.50
CA GLU A 162 13.27 -2.66 -18.32
C GLU A 162 11.84 -2.91 -17.80
N HIS A 163 11.63 -2.81 -16.48
CA HIS A 163 10.33 -2.93 -15.84
C HIS A 163 9.53 -1.61 -15.78
N LYS A 164 10.06 -0.54 -16.39
CA LYS A 164 9.35 0.75 -16.53
C LYS A 164 8.96 0.99 -17.99
N ALA A 165 7.76 1.50 -18.18
CA ALA A 165 7.27 2.00 -19.46
C ALA A 165 6.67 3.39 -19.26
N LYS A 166 6.70 4.19 -20.32
CA LYS A 166 6.08 5.51 -20.34
C LYS A 166 5.32 5.69 -21.64
N ALA A 167 4.10 6.20 -21.56
CA ALA A 167 3.33 6.57 -22.74
C ALA A 167 4.04 7.72 -23.47
N THR A 168 4.21 7.59 -24.78
CA THR A 168 4.83 8.65 -25.61
C THR A 168 3.97 9.92 -25.61
N VAL A 169 2.65 9.75 -25.55
CA VAL A 169 1.67 10.83 -25.52
C VAL A 169 0.75 10.57 -24.32
N ALA A 170 0.48 11.61 -23.54
CA ALA A 170 -0.33 11.48 -22.34
C ALA A 170 -1.72 11.00 -22.72
N TRP A 171 -2.28 10.05 -21.96
CA TRP A 171 -3.60 9.47 -22.26
C TRP A 171 -4.75 10.49 -22.25
N SER A 172 -4.53 11.68 -21.69
CA SER A 172 -5.46 12.80 -21.75
C SER A 172 -5.52 13.49 -23.12
N GLU A 173 -4.53 13.29 -24.00
CA GLU A 173 -4.44 13.95 -25.30
C GLU A 173 -5.17 13.17 -26.40
N ASP A 174 -5.69 13.89 -27.41
CA ASP A 174 -6.52 13.33 -28.48
C ASP A 174 -5.78 12.35 -29.40
N ASN A 175 -4.45 12.52 -29.56
CA ASN A 175 -3.60 11.69 -30.40
C ASN A 175 -2.97 10.49 -29.64
N ALA A 176 -3.21 10.36 -28.34
CA ALA A 176 -2.70 9.24 -27.55
C ALA A 176 -3.27 7.90 -28.02
N ASP A 177 -2.53 6.82 -27.81
CA ASP A 177 -2.94 5.47 -28.15
C ASP A 177 -2.85 4.50 -26.96
N PRO A 178 -3.79 4.62 -25.99
CA PRO A 178 -3.73 3.82 -24.78
C PRO A 178 -3.79 2.30 -25.00
N LEU A 179 -4.44 1.84 -26.07
CA LEU A 179 -4.51 0.40 -26.38
C LEU A 179 -3.15 -0.12 -26.81
N ARG A 180 -2.48 0.61 -27.71
CA ARG A 180 -1.13 0.26 -28.16
C ARG A 180 -0.12 0.33 -27.01
N ASP A 181 -0.21 1.35 -26.16
CA ASP A 181 0.67 1.46 -24.99
C ASP A 181 0.51 0.26 -24.04
N LEU A 182 -0.71 -0.24 -23.88
CA LEU A 182 -0.99 -1.46 -23.09
C LEU A 182 -0.50 -2.72 -23.78
N GLU A 183 -0.68 -2.87 -25.09
CA GLU A 183 -0.16 -3.99 -25.88
C GLU A 183 1.37 -4.07 -25.78
N GLU A 184 2.06 -2.95 -26.04
CA GLU A 184 3.52 -2.86 -25.94
C GLU A 184 4.01 -3.16 -24.52
N ALA A 185 3.29 -2.70 -23.49
CA ALA A 185 3.59 -3.02 -22.09
C ALA A 185 3.42 -4.52 -21.76
N ILE A 186 2.35 -5.15 -22.24
CA ILE A 186 2.10 -6.59 -22.05
C ILE A 186 3.19 -7.41 -22.75
N ASP A 187 3.51 -7.07 -23.99
CA ASP A 187 4.56 -7.74 -24.77
C ASP A 187 5.93 -7.59 -24.11
N LYS A 188 6.26 -6.39 -23.61
CA LYS A 188 7.50 -6.15 -22.87
C LYS A 188 7.59 -7.04 -21.64
N LEU A 189 6.50 -7.14 -20.86
CA LEU A 189 6.46 -8.00 -19.68
C LEU A 189 6.60 -9.48 -20.05
N ALA A 190 6.00 -9.91 -21.17
CA ALA A 190 6.13 -11.27 -21.69
C ALA A 190 7.56 -11.61 -22.12
N VAL A 191 8.30 -10.66 -22.72
CA VAL A 191 9.72 -10.82 -23.06
C VAL A 191 10.58 -10.97 -21.81
N LEU A 192 10.24 -10.25 -20.74
CA LEU A 192 10.86 -10.39 -19.42
C LEU A 192 10.46 -11.69 -18.69
N GLY A 193 9.60 -12.51 -19.31
CA GLY A 193 9.17 -13.82 -18.84
C GLY A 193 8.14 -13.81 -17.73
N SER A 194 7.39 -12.72 -17.60
CA SER A 194 6.19 -12.62 -16.74
C SER A 194 4.95 -12.39 -17.60
N GLN A 195 3.76 -12.67 -17.05
CA GLN A 195 2.50 -12.47 -17.77
C GLN A 195 1.61 -11.48 -17.02
N ALA A 196 1.22 -10.41 -17.70
CA ALA A 196 0.21 -9.50 -17.20
C ALA A 196 -1.15 -10.21 -17.14
N GLN A 197 -1.80 -10.19 -15.98
CA GLN A 197 -3.16 -10.70 -15.80
C GLN A 197 -4.09 -9.65 -15.18
N VAL A 198 -3.52 -8.68 -14.45
CA VAL A 198 -4.24 -7.60 -13.78
C VAL A 198 -3.57 -6.26 -14.10
N LEU A 199 -4.41 -5.26 -14.39
CA LEU A 199 -4.03 -3.85 -14.49
C LEU A 199 -4.55 -3.13 -13.24
N TYR A 200 -3.66 -2.57 -12.44
CA TYR A 200 -4.00 -1.70 -11.33
C TYR A 200 -3.91 -0.24 -11.78
N MET A 201 -4.99 0.50 -11.61
CA MET A 201 -5.04 1.93 -11.90
C MET A 201 -6.18 2.58 -11.12
N ASN A 202 -6.18 3.90 -11.02
CA ASN A 202 -7.29 4.63 -10.41
C ASN A 202 -8.38 5.01 -11.44
N GLN A 203 -9.53 5.50 -10.96
CA GLN A 203 -10.67 5.88 -11.81
C GLN A 203 -10.33 7.01 -12.77
N LYS A 204 -9.47 7.95 -12.39
CA LYS A 204 -9.12 9.09 -13.23
C LYS A 204 -8.35 8.62 -14.46
N THR A 205 -7.33 7.80 -14.24
CA THR A 205 -6.52 7.14 -15.28
C THR A 205 -7.40 6.26 -16.17
N PHE A 206 -8.27 5.44 -15.57
CA PHE A 206 -9.23 4.63 -16.34
C PHE A 206 -10.23 5.49 -17.15
N SER A 207 -10.60 6.66 -16.64
CA SER A 207 -11.49 7.58 -17.35
C SER A 207 -10.79 8.26 -18.53
N GLN A 208 -9.48 8.51 -18.46
CA GLN A 208 -8.69 8.97 -19.61
C GLN A 208 -8.71 7.92 -20.72
N LEU A 209 -8.44 6.65 -20.37
CA LEU A 209 -8.51 5.54 -21.32
C LEU A 209 -9.90 5.44 -21.98
N LYS A 210 -11.00 5.51 -21.21
CA LYS A 210 -12.37 5.44 -21.77
C LYS A 210 -12.77 6.60 -22.68
N LYS A 211 -12.21 7.79 -22.44
CA LYS A 211 -12.49 9.04 -23.17
C LYS A 211 -11.69 9.15 -24.45
N ASN A 212 -10.59 8.43 -24.56
CA ASN A 212 -9.74 8.49 -25.74
C ASN A 212 -10.48 7.98 -27.00
N LYS A 213 -10.36 8.73 -28.08
CA LYS A 213 -11.06 8.48 -29.35
C LYS A 213 -10.79 7.09 -29.91
N LYS A 214 -9.53 6.67 -29.93
CA LYS A 214 -9.14 5.37 -30.47
C LYS A 214 -9.78 4.24 -29.67
N VAL A 215 -9.82 4.37 -28.34
CA VAL A 215 -10.41 3.38 -27.44
C VAL A 215 -11.91 3.24 -27.70
N TYR A 216 -12.70 4.32 -27.62
CA TYR A 216 -14.15 4.17 -27.75
C TYR A 216 -14.60 3.82 -29.18
N THR A 217 -13.82 4.17 -30.21
CA THR A 217 -14.13 3.74 -31.59
C THR A 217 -13.97 2.23 -31.79
N VAL A 218 -12.98 1.63 -31.14
CA VAL A 218 -12.71 0.19 -31.24
C VAL A 218 -13.66 -0.60 -30.35
N VAL A 219 -13.91 -0.11 -29.13
CA VAL A 219 -14.72 -0.79 -28.11
C VAL A 219 -16.23 -0.65 -28.38
N SER A 220 -16.67 0.40 -29.07
CA SER A 220 -18.08 0.66 -29.37
C SER A 220 -18.30 0.99 -30.87
N PRO A 221 -18.00 0.06 -31.79
CA PRO A 221 -18.03 0.32 -33.23
C PRO A 221 -19.43 0.61 -33.78
N LEU A 222 -20.49 0.16 -33.09
CA LEU A 222 -21.89 0.43 -33.45
C LEU A 222 -22.40 1.81 -32.97
N GLY A 223 -21.63 2.50 -32.12
CA GLY A 223 -21.96 3.81 -31.60
C GLY A 223 -21.41 4.92 -32.49
N GLN A 224 -22.03 5.17 -33.66
CA GLN A 224 -21.55 6.13 -34.67
C GLN A 224 -21.33 7.58 -34.16
N ASN A 225 -21.79 7.92 -32.95
CA ASN A 225 -21.57 9.21 -32.28
C ASN A 225 -21.14 9.08 -30.81
N ALA A 226 -20.61 7.92 -30.39
CA ALA A 226 -20.17 7.73 -29.02
C ALA A 226 -18.99 8.67 -28.73
N THR A 227 -19.09 9.43 -27.64
CA THR A 227 -18.00 10.29 -27.13
C THR A 227 -17.24 9.60 -25.99
N ASN A 228 -17.70 8.43 -25.55
CA ASN A 228 -17.17 7.65 -24.43
C ASN A 228 -17.58 6.18 -24.53
N ALA A 229 -16.70 5.26 -24.13
CA ALA A 229 -17.07 3.87 -23.89
C ALA A 229 -17.59 3.67 -22.46
N THR A 230 -18.50 2.70 -22.25
CA THR A 230 -18.91 2.33 -20.88
C THR A 230 -17.79 1.56 -20.17
N THR A 231 -17.78 1.59 -18.84
CA THR A 231 -16.78 0.86 -18.03
C THR A 231 -16.76 -0.63 -18.36
N ASN A 232 -17.93 -1.25 -18.51
CA ASN A 232 -18.02 -2.68 -18.77
C ASN A 232 -17.53 -3.05 -20.17
N GLN A 233 -17.84 -2.23 -21.18
CA GLN A 233 -17.35 -2.48 -22.54
C GLN A 233 -15.82 -2.46 -22.60
N VAL A 234 -15.18 -1.47 -21.97
CA VAL A 234 -13.71 -1.39 -21.94
C VAL A 234 -13.11 -2.55 -21.14
N LYS A 235 -13.67 -2.88 -19.97
CA LYS A 235 -13.17 -4.00 -19.16
C LYS A 235 -13.28 -5.34 -19.89
N ASN A 236 -14.39 -5.57 -20.59
CA ASN A 236 -14.60 -6.79 -21.36
C ASN A 236 -13.65 -6.84 -22.56
N TYR A 237 -13.49 -5.74 -23.30
CA TYR A 237 -12.54 -5.67 -24.41
C TYR A 237 -11.11 -5.98 -23.97
N LEU A 238 -10.64 -5.37 -22.88
CA LEU A 238 -9.29 -5.63 -22.35
C LEU A 238 -9.12 -7.09 -21.88
N LEU A 239 -10.19 -7.71 -21.38
CA LEU A 239 -10.17 -9.11 -21.00
C LEU A 239 -10.15 -10.05 -22.20
N ASP A 240 -10.96 -9.75 -23.22
CA ASP A 240 -11.17 -10.63 -24.37
C ASP A 240 -10.01 -10.54 -25.37
N GLU A 241 -9.48 -9.34 -25.64
CA GLU A 241 -8.41 -9.12 -26.62
C GLU A 241 -7.02 -9.20 -26.00
N LEU A 242 -6.84 -8.64 -24.80
CA LEU A 242 -5.51 -8.54 -24.15
C LEU A 242 -5.34 -9.52 -22.98
N GLY A 243 -6.37 -10.26 -22.59
CA GLY A 243 -6.30 -11.24 -21.51
C GLY A 243 -6.15 -10.64 -20.10
N VAL A 244 -6.32 -9.32 -19.93
CA VAL A 244 -6.05 -8.61 -18.68
C VAL A 244 -7.30 -8.06 -18.00
N ARG A 245 -7.36 -8.16 -16.68
CA ARG A 245 -8.47 -7.64 -15.85
C ARG A 245 -8.11 -6.28 -15.25
N VAL A 246 -9.03 -5.33 -15.29
CA VAL A 246 -8.81 -4.01 -14.67
C VAL A 246 -9.31 -3.98 -13.22
N ALA A 247 -8.37 -3.79 -12.29
CA ALA A 247 -8.61 -3.48 -10.88
C ALA A 247 -8.54 -1.96 -10.66
N ILE A 248 -9.68 -1.36 -10.32
CA ILE A 248 -9.77 0.09 -10.09
C ILE A 248 -9.59 0.39 -8.60
N VAL A 249 -8.58 1.19 -8.25
CA VAL A 249 -8.28 1.60 -6.87
C VAL A 249 -8.65 3.07 -6.67
N ASN A 250 -9.75 3.33 -5.97
CA ASN A 250 -10.31 4.69 -5.80
C ASN A 250 -10.38 5.16 -4.36
N GLU A 251 -9.95 4.31 -3.44
CA GLU A 251 -9.99 4.62 -2.03
C GLU A 251 -9.04 5.78 -1.70
N THR A 252 -9.42 6.54 -0.69
CA THR A 252 -8.72 7.74 -0.26
C THR A 252 -8.44 7.69 1.24
N TYR A 253 -7.36 8.32 1.66
CA TYR A 253 -7.00 8.51 3.06
C TYR A 253 -6.77 10.00 3.36
N ILE A 254 -6.67 10.33 4.64
CA ILE A 254 -6.27 11.66 5.11
C ILE A 254 -4.80 11.55 5.48
N ASP A 255 -3.96 12.41 4.89
CA ASP A 255 -2.54 12.47 5.21
C ASP A 255 -2.27 13.21 6.54
N ASP A 256 -1.02 13.24 6.95
CA ASP A 256 -0.59 13.89 8.20
C ASP A 256 -0.85 15.41 8.21
N GLU A 257 -1.10 16.02 7.05
CA GLU A 257 -1.46 17.44 6.89
C GLU A 257 -2.99 17.67 6.91
N GLY A 258 -3.79 16.63 7.09
CA GLY A 258 -5.25 16.69 7.06
C GLY A 258 -5.84 16.78 5.64
N LYS A 259 -5.04 16.53 4.60
CA LYS A 259 -5.47 16.57 3.20
C LYS A 259 -5.90 15.19 2.74
N ARG A 260 -6.99 15.14 1.98
CA ARG A 260 -7.45 13.90 1.35
C ARG A 260 -6.55 13.55 0.18
N ARG A 261 -5.94 12.37 0.21
CA ARG A 261 -5.12 11.78 -0.86
C ARG A 261 -5.70 10.46 -1.34
N GLN A 262 -5.43 10.10 -2.58
CA GLN A 262 -5.74 8.77 -3.11
C GLN A 262 -4.64 7.79 -2.73
N TYR A 263 -4.99 6.52 -2.48
CA TYR A 263 -3.97 5.50 -2.25
C TYR A 263 -3.15 5.21 -3.51
N PHE A 264 -3.82 5.09 -4.66
CA PHE A 264 -3.15 4.86 -5.94
C PHE A 264 -3.05 6.17 -6.72
N PRO A 265 -1.84 6.66 -7.04
CA PRO A 265 -1.64 7.96 -7.68
C PRO A 265 -2.21 8.02 -9.11
N ASP A 266 -2.61 9.22 -9.51
CA ASP A 266 -3.04 9.52 -10.89
C ASP A 266 -1.91 9.28 -11.89
N GLY A 267 -2.26 8.83 -13.10
CA GLY A 267 -1.29 8.73 -14.19
C GLY A 267 -0.40 7.48 -14.14
N HIS A 268 -0.63 6.57 -13.21
CA HIS A 268 0.09 5.31 -13.13
C HIS A 268 -0.82 4.12 -13.49
N VAL A 269 -0.22 3.12 -14.12
CA VAL A 269 -0.82 1.82 -14.40
C VAL A 269 0.21 0.74 -14.08
N THR A 270 -0.16 -0.21 -13.23
CA THR A 270 0.72 -1.34 -12.89
C THR A 270 0.19 -2.61 -13.52
N LEU A 271 1.02 -3.25 -14.36
CA LEU A 271 0.74 -4.53 -14.98
C LEU A 271 1.38 -5.63 -14.12
N ALA A 272 0.58 -6.57 -13.64
CA ALA A 272 1.07 -7.62 -12.78
C ALA A 272 0.40 -8.98 -13.03
N PRO A 273 1.06 -10.08 -12.66
CA PRO A 273 0.41 -11.38 -12.51
C PRO A 273 -0.64 -11.35 -11.39
N ASN A 274 -1.63 -12.25 -11.45
CA ASN A 274 -2.63 -12.39 -10.40
C ASN A 274 -2.15 -13.29 -9.25
N ASN A 275 -1.05 -12.90 -8.61
CA ASN A 275 -0.48 -13.57 -7.44
C ASN A 275 -0.08 -12.54 -6.36
N SER A 276 0.47 -13.02 -5.25
CA SER A 276 1.06 -12.14 -4.25
C SER A 276 2.39 -11.60 -4.78
N LEU A 277 2.57 -10.28 -4.70
CA LEU A 277 3.74 -9.59 -5.24
C LEU A 277 4.84 -9.37 -4.19
N GLY A 278 4.55 -9.67 -2.93
CA GLY A 278 5.45 -9.52 -1.80
C GLY A 278 4.68 -9.64 -0.48
N TYR A 279 5.21 -9.09 0.60
CA TYR A 279 4.60 -9.22 1.92
C TYR A 279 4.58 -7.88 2.66
N THR A 280 3.56 -7.63 3.47
CA THR A 280 3.67 -6.58 4.49
C THR A 280 4.43 -7.13 5.68
N VAL A 281 5.68 -6.73 5.84
CA VAL A 281 6.53 -7.28 6.90
C VAL A 281 6.38 -6.43 8.15
N PHE A 282 6.02 -7.06 9.26
CA PHE A 282 5.90 -6.47 10.59
C PHE A 282 7.10 -6.84 11.46
N GLY A 283 7.74 -5.84 12.03
CA GLY A 283 8.72 -5.99 13.11
C GLY A 283 8.05 -6.08 14.48
N THR A 284 8.77 -6.61 15.46
CA THR A 284 8.35 -6.61 16.86
C THR A 284 8.48 -5.20 17.45
N THR A 285 7.38 -4.60 17.89
CA THR A 285 7.42 -3.30 18.57
C THR A 285 8.02 -3.43 19.97
N PRO A 286 8.60 -2.35 20.54
CA PRO A 286 9.02 -2.35 21.94
C PRO A 286 7.89 -2.75 22.89
N GLU A 287 6.67 -2.24 22.65
CA GLU A 287 5.48 -2.57 23.44
C GLU A 287 5.12 -4.05 23.37
N GLU A 288 5.27 -4.68 22.20
CA GLU A 288 5.09 -6.13 22.06
C GLU A 288 6.19 -6.92 22.79
N SER A 289 7.44 -6.48 22.72
CA SER A 289 8.55 -7.11 23.45
C SER A 289 8.32 -7.07 24.96
N ASP A 290 7.78 -5.98 25.48
CA ASP A 290 7.43 -5.83 26.90
C ASP A 290 6.25 -6.75 27.29
N LEU A 291 5.26 -6.94 26.40
CA LEU A 291 4.17 -7.91 26.61
C LEU A 291 4.71 -9.35 26.71
N VAL A 292 5.65 -9.73 25.84
CA VAL A 292 6.25 -11.08 25.80
C VAL A 292 7.16 -11.33 27.00
N SER A 293 7.84 -10.29 27.52
CA SER A 293 8.79 -10.40 28.63
C SER A 293 8.17 -10.33 30.04
N GLY A 294 6.92 -9.84 30.20
CA GLY A 294 6.19 -10.04 31.46
C GLY A 294 4.90 -9.24 31.63
N ASN A 295 3.80 -9.95 31.90
CA ASN A 295 2.57 -9.56 32.64
C ASN A 295 1.94 -8.15 32.43
N ASN A 296 2.22 -7.46 31.33
CA ASN A 296 1.59 -6.18 31.03
C ASN A 296 0.17 -6.38 30.46
N LEU A 297 -0.84 -6.38 31.34
CA LEU A 297 -2.28 -6.40 30.99
C LEU A 297 -2.75 -5.19 30.16
N ASN A 298 -1.86 -4.22 29.95
CA ASN A 298 -2.12 -2.96 29.27
C ASN A 298 -1.77 -2.97 27.79
N VAL A 299 -1.25 -4.07 27.24
CA VAL A 299 -0.88 -4.20 25.82
C VAL A 299 -1.70 -5.31 25.17
N SER A 300 -2.22 -5.05 23.97
CA SER A 300 -2.89 -6.03 23.12
C SER A 300 -2.41 -5.89 21.68
N ILE A 301 -2.33 -6.99 20.94
CA ILE A 301 -1.93 -6.98 19.54
C ILE A 301 -3.19 -7.12 18.68
N VAL A 302 -3.34 -6.22 17.72
CA VAL A 302 -4.39 -6.26 16.70
C VAL A 302 -3.79 -6.75 15.39
N GLU A 303 -4.52 -7.66 14.73
CA GLU A 303 -4.11 -8.36 13.51
C GLU A 303 -2.78 -9.10 13.65
N THR A 304 -1.73 -8.63 12.99
CA THR A 304 -0.44 -9.33 12.89
C THR A 304 0.68 -8.64 13.67
N GLY A 305 0.62 -7.31 13.85
CA GLY A 305 1.73 -6.55 14.43
C GLY A 305 1.43 -5.11 14.87
N MET A 306 0.15 -4.73 15.02
CA MET A 306 -0.20 -3.43 15.61
C MET A 306 -0.38 -3.59 17.11
N ALA A 307 0.48 -2.96 17.91
CA ALA A 307 0.40 -3.01 19.37
C ALA A 307 -0.45 -1.84 19.89
N VAL A 308 -1.51 -2.15 20.62
CA VAL A 308 -2.37 -1.19 21.34
C VAL A 308 -1.98 -1.21 22.80
N THR A 309 -1.56 -0.07 23.34
CA THR A 309 -1.14 0.08 24.75
C THR A 309 -1.99 1.13 25.45
N THR A 310 -2.48 0.84 26.66
CA THR A 310 -3.21 1.81 27.49
C THR A 310 -2.41 2.17 28.74
N GLU A 311 -2.04 3.43 28.91
CA GLU A 311 -1.31 3.93 30.07
C GLU A 311 -2.19 4.90 30.87
N LYS A 312 -2.16 4.78 32.20
CA LYS A 312 -2.86 5.68 33.11
C LYS A 312 -1.86 6.68 33.68
N THR A 313 -2.10 7.96 33.47
CA THR A 313 -1.34 9.03 34.12
C THR A 313 -2.01 9.37 35.44
N THR A 314 -1.22 9.56 36.50
CA THR A 314 -1.74 9.88 37.85
C THR A 314 -1.90 11.36 38.11
N ASP A 315 -1.18 12.22 37.38
CA ASP A 315 -1.30 13.68 37.46
C ASP A 315 -0.76 14.32 36.16
N PRO A 316 -1.62 14.93 35.31
CA PRO A 316 -3.09 14.92 35.36
C PRO A 316 -3.68 13.50 35.18
N VAL A 317 -4.88 13.25 35.70
CA VAL A 317 -5.51 11.92 35.74
C VAL A 317 -6.16 11.53 34.40
N ASN A 318 -5.32 11.19 33.43
CA ASN A 318 -5.74 10.82 32.07
C ASN A 318 -5.51 9.33 31.77
N VAL A 319 -6.20 8.85 30.74
CA VAL A 319 -5.92 7.55 30.12
C VAL A 319 -5.42 7.80 28.71
N GLN A 320 -4.19 7.40 28.43
CA GLN A 320 -3.58 7.47 27.11
C GLN A 320 -3.69 6.12 26.44
N THR A 321 -4.24 6.10 25.22
CA THR A 321 -4.22 4.91 24.35
C THR A 321 -3.25 5.17 23.23
N LYS A 322 -2.24 4.31 23.10
CA LYS A 322 -1.17 4.38 22.11
C LYS A 322 -1.30 3.21 21.15
N VAL A 323 -1.18 3.46 19.86
CA VAL A 323 -1.03 2.43 18.83
C VAL A 323 0.36 2.55 18.23
N SER A 324 1.11 1.46 18.21
CA SER A 324 2.44 1.41 17.61
C SER A 324 2.57 0.25 16.62
N MET A 325 3.33 0.47 15.55
CA MET A 325 3.66 -0.57 14.57
C MET A 325 5.01 -0.29 13.91
N ILE A 326 5.72 -1.36 13.55
CA ILE A 326 6.92 -1.30 12.71
C ILE A 326 6.60 -2.13 11.49
N ALA A 327 6.49 -1.49 10.33
CA ALA A 327 6.08 -2.19 9.12
C ALA A 327 6.58 -1.55 7.84
N LEU A 328 6.92 -2.39 6.87
CA LEU A 328 7.26 -1.99 5.51
C LEU A 328 6.84 -3.11 4.54
N PRO A 329 6.21 -2.80 3.39
CA PRO A 329 5.90 -3.83 2.40
C PRO A 329 7.16 -4.24 1.65
N SER A 330 7.51 -5.52 1.65
CA SER A 330 8.47 -6.08 0.70
C SER A 330 7.84 -6.18 -0.68
N PHE A 331 8.65 -5.94 -1.71
CA PHE A 331 8.24 -6.11 -3.10
C PHE A 331 9.20 -7.11 -3.75
N GLU A 332 8.98 -8.40 -3.51
CA GLU A 332 9.87 -9.48 -3.97
C GLU A 332 9.68 -9.78 -5.46
N SER A 333 8.46 -9.57 -5.98
CA SER A 333 8.10 -9.84 -7.38
C SER A 333 8.24 -8.61 -8.29
N LEU A 334 9.17 -7.71 -7.98
CA LEU A 334 9.46 -6.51 -8.80
C LEU A 334 9.71 -6.87 -10.27
N ASP A 335 10.49 -7.93 -10.51
CA ASP A 335 10.87 -8.39 -11.85
C ASP A 335 9.73 -9.14 -12.58
N GLN A 336 8.54 -9.20 -11.98
CA GLN A 336 7.34 -9.76 -12.61
C GLN A 336 6.29 -8.69 -12.93
N VAL A 337 6.57 -7.42 -12.62
CA VAL A 337 5.64 -6.31 -12.73
C VAL A 337 6.16 -5.29 -13.73
N LEU A 338 5.27 -4.62 -14.46
CA LEU A 338 5.62 -3.46 -15.28
C LEU A 338 4.90 -2.22 -14.75
N LEU A 339 5.65 -1.14 -14.53
CA LEU A 339 5.12 0.16 -14.16
C LEU A 339 5.00 1.03 -15.41
N LEU A 340 3.77 1.38 -15.78
CA LEU A 340 3.47 2.27 -16.90
C LEU A 340 3.03 3.65 -16.39
N ASP A 341 3.78 4.68 -16.75
CA ASP A 341 3.40 6.09 -16.54
C ASP A 341 2.69 6.62 -17.79
N VAL A 342 1.45 7.09 -17.63
CA VAL A 342 0.60 7.55 -18.73
C VAL A 342 0.54 9.07 -18.87
N SER A 343 1.34 9.81 -18.10
CA SER A 343 1.28 11.28 -18.01
C SER A 343 2.16 12.05 -19.01
N ALA A 344 2.73 11.38 -20.01
CA ALA A 344 3.73 11.90 -20.97
C ALA A 344 5.06 12.36 -20.36
N GLN A 345 6.06 12.43 -21.23
CA GLN A 345 7.43 12.81 -20.94
C GLN A 345 7.53 14.31 -20.57
N ALA A 346 7.77 14.61 -19.30
CA ALA A 346 8.60 15.74 -18.94
C ALA A 346 10.02 15.19 -18.74
N ASP A 347 10.78 15.10 -19.82
CA ASP A 347 12.23 15.04 -19.69
C ASP A 347 12.65 16.37 -19.06
N SER A 348 12.99 16.35 -17.78
CA SER A 348 13.85 17.38 -17.23
C SER A 348 15.23 17.18 -17.86
N VAL A 349 15.41 17.75 -19.06
CA VAL A 349 16.73 18.10 -19.56
C VAL A 349 17.36 18.96 -18.48
N GLY A 350 18.42 18.44 -17.86
CA GLY A 350 19.23 19.22 -16.94
C GLY A 350 19.60 20.53 -17.63
N GLU A 351 19.32 21.64 -16.95
CA GLU A 351 19.96 22.92 -17.27
C GLU A 351 21.47 22.70 -17.17
N GLU A 352 22.12 22.45 -18.31
CA GLU A 352 23.50 22.87 -18.49
C GLU A 352 23.49 24.39 -18.31
N SER A 353 23.83 24.81 -17.10
CA SER A 353 24.27 26.18 -16.85
C SER A 353 25.52 26.40 -17.69
N GLY A 354 25.33 26.94 -18.88
CA GLY A 354 26.37 27.54 -19.69
C GLY A 354 26.94 28.71 -18.89
N ASP A 355 28.06 28.47 -18.23
CA ASP A 355 28.90 29.51 -17.67
C ASP A 355 29.66 30.15 -18.85
N THR A 356 29.05 31.18 -19.44
CA THR A 356 29.76 32.10 -20.32
C THR A 356 30.27 33.25 -19.46
N ASP A 357 31.52 33.16 -19.03
CA ASP A 357 32.35 34.31 -18.66
C ASP A 357 33.83 33.95 -18.86
N GLU A 358 34.41 34.39 -19.98
CA GLU A 358 35.79 34.88 -20.07
C GLU A 358 36.03 35.47 -21.47
N LEU A 359 35.85 36.80 -21.60
CA LEU A 359 36.88 37.79 -22.00
C LEU A 359 36.28 39.18 -22.26
#